data_AF-A0A2G9H7N1-F1
#
_entry.id   AF-A0A2G9H7N1-F1
#
_cell.length_a   1.000
_cell.length_b   1.000
_cell.length_c   1.000
_cell.angle_alpha   90.00
_cell.angle_beta   90.00
_cell.angle_gamma   90.00
#
_symmetry.space_group_name_H-M   'P 1'
#
loop_
_entity.id
_entity.type
_entity.pdbx_description
1 polymer ?
#
loop_
_entity_poly.entity_id
_entity_poly.type
_entity_poly.pdbx_seq_one_letter_code
_entity_poly.pdbx_strand_id
1 'polypeptide(L)'
;MEMKLEHCQIHPSPCTAQQELSLPLTHFDIPFLVSGPTQRLIFFDFPCSKSNFLDIIVPDLKKSLATTLAHFLPLAGNIILQLNSCNRPVNRYTSGDSVSLTIAQCGLDFDYLTGNHQRVSDEFYACVPQLGPARRSPNLIILPVMALQITLFPRQGICLGLTNHHAGGDESSIINFVKVWASINGSGAAAGEEVNDDELEYFPFAAECRNL
;
A
#
# COMPACT_ATOMS: atom_id res chain seq x y z
N MET A 1 -6.26 -21.00 -8.46
CA MET A 1 -4.81 -20.71 -8.44
C MET A 1 -4.59 -19.31 -8.96
N GLU A 2 -3.78 -18.50 -8.28
CA GLU A 2 -3.39 -17.15 -8.71
C GLU A 2 -2.45 -17.23 -9.93
N MET A 3 -2.60 -16.29 -10.86
CA MET A 3 -1.70 -16.06 -11.97
C MET A 3 -1.26 -14.60 -11.99
N LYS A 4 0.04 -14.38 -11.81
CA LYS A 4 0.66 -13.06 -11.91
C LYS A 4 0.65 -12.56 -13.36
N LEU A 5 0.07 -11.38 -13.58
CA LEU A 5 -0.03 -10.73 -14.88
C LEU A 5 1.07 -9.69 -15.08
N GLU A 6 1.37 -8.92 -14.05
CA GLU A 6 2.35 -7.84 -14.11
C GLU A 6 3.02 -7.62 -12.75
N HIS A 7 4.24 -7.08 -12.77
CA HIS A 7 4.92 -6.57 -11.60
C HIS A 7 5.56 -5.23 -11.94
N CYS A 8 5.34 -4.22 -11.12
CA CYS A 8 5.88 -2.90 -11.34
C CYS A 8 6.26 -2.25 -10.01
N GLN A 9 7.21 -1.31 -10.08
CA GLN A 9 7.55 -0.42 -8.98
C GLN A 9 6.84 0.91 -9.21
N ILE A 10 6.05 1.34 -8.23
CA ILE A 10 5.32 2.61 -8.30
C ILE A 10 6.07 3.63 -7.47
N HIS A 11 6.66 4.59 -8.17
CA HIS A 11 7.34 5.72 -7.56
C HIS A 11 6.32 6.81 -7.22
N PRO A 12 6.54 7.56 -6.13
CA PRO A 12 5.80 8.80 -5.90
C PRO A 12 5.91 9.72 -7.11
N SER A 13 4.82 10.37 -7.51
CA SER A 13 4.81 11.33 -8.61
C SER A 13 5.86 12.42 -8.36
N PRO A 14 6.67 12.80 -9.38
CA PRO A 14 7.81 13.68 -9.17
C PRO A 14 7.35 15.06 -8.71
N CYS A 15 7.81 15.46 -7.52
CA CYS A 15 7.95 16.88 -7.20
C CYS A 15 9.30 17.33 -7.78
N THR A 16 9.39 18.55 -8.30
CA THR A 16 10.49 19.10 -9.12
C THR A 16 11.89 19.17 -8.44
N ALA A 17 12.08 18.56 -7.27
CA ALA A 17 13.34 18.52 -6.51
C ALA A 17 13.70 17.09 -6.05
N GLN A 18 15.00 16.83 -5.80
CA GLN A 18 15.45 15.65 -5.07
C GLN A 18 14.83 15.66 -3.66
N GLN A 19 13.84 14.80 -3.46
CA GLN A 19 13.11 14.71 -2.20
C GLN A 19 13.72 13.63 -1.31
N GLU A 20 14.02 14.01 -0.08
CA GLU A 20 14.41 13.10 1.00
C GLU A 20 13.53 13.40 2.21
N LEU A 21 12.99 12.35 2.82
CA LEU A 21 12.26 12.42 4.07
C LEU A 21 12.80 11.34 5.01
N SER A 22 13.18 11.71 6.22
CA SER A 22 13.65 10.77 7.23
C SER A 22 12.93 11.04 8.54
N LEU A 23 12.16 10.06 8.99
CA LEU A 23 11.41 10.10 10.23
C LEU A 23 12.01 9.12 11.24
N PRO A 24 12.63 9.59 12.33
CA PRO A 24 13.06 8.71 13.41
C PRO A 24 11.90 7.91 13.97
N LEU A 25 12.11 6.62 14.21
CA LEU A 25 11.13 5.79 14.89
C LEU A 25 11.01 6.22 16.35
N THR A 26 9.76 6.34 16.79
CA THR A 26 9.38 6.67 18.17
C THR A 26 9.31 5.42 19.04
N HIS A 27 9.11 5.61 20.34
CA HIS A 27 8.88 4.48 21.25
C HIS A 27 7.63 3.66 20.89
N PHE A 28 6.65 4.25 20.20
CA PHE A 28 5.47 3.55 19.72
C PHE A 28 5.76 2.67 18.50
N ASP A 29 6.75 3.01 17.68
CA ASP A 29 7.10 2.26 16.47
C ASP A 29 8.07 1.09 16.77
N ILE A 30 8.99 1.27 17.71
CA ILE A 30 10.11 0.34 17.99
C ILE A 30 9.67 -1.10 18.32
N PRO A 31 8.63 -1.35 19.15
CA PRO A 31 8.17 -2.71 19.44
C PRO A 31 7.79 -3.50 18.19
N PHE A 32 7.37 -2.82 17.13
CA PHE A 32 6.94 -3.42 15.87
C PHE A 32 8.08 -3.69 14.89
N LEU A 33 9.35 -3.45 15.27
CA LEU A 33 10.51 -3.83 14.45
C LEU A 33 10.73 -5.34 14.37
N VAL A 34 10.23 -6.08 15.35
CA VAL A 34 10.35 -7.54 15.42
C VAL A 34 9.03 -8.25 15.09
N SER A 35 7.98 -7.51 14.76
CA SER A 35 6.70 -8.09 14.36
C SER A 35 6.71 -8.53 12.89
N GLY A 36 5.97 -9.59 12.58
CA GLY A 36 5.71 -9.97 11.18
C GLY A 36 4.94 -8.89 10.42
N PRO A 37 4.94 -8.94 9.08
CA PRO A 37 4.16 -8.02 8.27
C PRO A 37 2.67 -8.11 8.57
N THR A 38 2.03 -6.97 8.42
CA THR A 38 0.60 -6.75 8.64
C THR A 38 -0.10 -6.86 7.28
N GLN A 39 -1.11 -7.71 7.14
CA GLN A 39 -1.72 -8.10 5.86
C GLN A 39 -3.22 -7.78 5.85
N ARG A 40 -3.72 -7.19 4.75
CA ARG A 40 -5.14 -6.82 4.58
C ARG A 40 -5.61 -7.09 3.17
N LEU A 41 -6.86 -7.50 3.05
CA LEU A 41 -7.54 -7.76 1.79
C LEU A 41 -8.85 -6.98 1.77
N ILE A 42 -9.09 -6.22 0.71
CA ILE A 42 -10.33 -5.48 0.48
C ILE A 42 -10.92 -6.00 -0.82
N PHE A 43 -12.08 -6.64 -0.73
CA PHE A 43 -12.79 -7.20 -1.87
C PHE A 43 -13.86 -6.22 -2.36
N PHE A 44 -13.93 -6.04 -3.67
CA PHE A 44 -14.89 -5.22 -4.37
C PHE A 44 -15.71 -6.10 -5.30
N ASP A 45 -17.01 -6.20 -5.05
CA ASP A 45 -17.96 -6.75 -6.01
C ASP A 45 -18.00 -5.78 -7.21
N PHE A 46 -17.31 -6.20 -8.27
CA PHE A 46 -17.05 -5.37 -9.43
C PHE A 46 -16.86 -6.27 -10.66
N PRO A 47 -17.95 -6.71 -11.29
CA PRO A 47 -17.89 -7.57 -12.45
C PRO A 47 -17.23 -6.85 -13.63
N CYS A 48 -15.98 -7.19 -13.96
CA CYS A 48 -15.28 -6.62 -15.10
C CYS A 48 -14.57 -7.68 -15.95
N SER A 49 -14.38 -7.35 -17.24
CA SER A 49 -13.58 -8.17 -18.15
C SER A 49 -12.09 -7.98 -17.90
N LYS A 50 -11.29 -8.96 -18.29
CA LYS A 50 -9.83 -8.86 -18.20
C LYS A 50 -9.26 -7.67 -18.99
N SER A 51 -9.82 -7.38 -20.17
CA SER A 51 -9.39 -6.22 -20.96
C SER A 51 -9.72 -4.91 -20.25
N ASN A 52 -10.95 -4.73 -19.79
CA ASN A 52 -11.33 -3.52 -19.05
C ASN A 52 -10.45 -3.32 -17.79
N PHE A 53 -10.19 -4.39 -17.05
CA PHE A 53 -9.30 -4.37 -15.90
C PHE A 53 -7.88 -3.91 -16.27
N LEU A 54 -7.26 -4.50 -17.29
CA LEU A 54 -5.88 -4.20 -17.66
C LEU A 54 -5.72 -2.87 -18.40
N ASP A 55 -6.68 -2.50 -19.24
CA ASP A 55 -6.55 -1.37 -20.16
C ASP A 55 -7.06 -0.05 -19.55
N ILE A 56 -7.90 -0.12 -18.51
CA ILE A 56 -8.52 1.07 -17.90
C ILE A 56 -8.19 1.12 -16.39
N ILE A 57 -8.63 0.12 -15.63
CA ILE A 57 -8.58 0.17 -14.16
C ILE A 57 -7.14 0.18 -13.64
N VAL A 58 -6.30 -0.72 -14.14
CA VAL A 58 -4.91 -0.84 -13.69
C VAL A 58 -4.09 0.44 -13.98
N PRO A 59 -4.13 1.04 -15.18
CA PRO A 59 -3.49 2.33 -15.43
C PRO A 59 -3.95 3.45 -14.49
N ASP A 60 -5.26 3.58 -14.26
CA ASP A 60 -5.82 4.61 -13.39
C ASP A 60 -5.36 4.42 -11.94
N LEU A 61 -5.42 3.18 -11.43
CA LEU A 61 -4.95 2.84 -10.09
C LEU A 61 -3.45 3.10 -9.92
N LYS A 62 -2.61 2.81 -10.91
CA LYS A 62 -1.17 3.10 -10.85
C LYS A 62 -0.90 4.60 -10.80
N LYS A 63 -1.61 5.37 -11.62
CA LYS A 63 -1.46 6.83 -11.67
C LYS A 63 -1.92 7.49 -10.37
N SER A 64 -3.10 7.13 -9.88
CA SER A 64 -3.63 7.64 -8.60
C SER A 64 -2.77 7.21 -7.41
N LEU A 65 -2.21 6.00 -7.43
CA LEU A 65 -1.28 5.52 -6.42
C LEU A 65 0.00 6.34 -6.39
N ALA A 66 0.62 6.61 -7.55
CA ALA A 66 1.83 7.44 -7.64
C ALA A 66 1.59 8.85 -7.06
N THR A 67 0.45 9.47 -7.37
CA THR A 67 0.05 10.75 -6.79
C THR A 67 -0.17 10.65 -5.28
N THR A 68 -0.87 9.61 -4.82
CA THR A 68 -1.11 9.41 -3.38
C THR A 68 0.20 9.23 -2.61
N LEU A 69 1.14 8.45 -3.15
CA LEU A 69 2.43 8.23 -2.51
C LEU A 69 3.25 9.51 -2.35
N ALA A 70 3.05 10.53 -3.18
CA ALA A 70 3.68 11.84 -2.98
C ALA A 70 3.23 12.54 -1.67
N HIS A 71 2.02 12.23 -1.19
CA HIS A 71 1.50 12.68 0.11
C HIS A 71 1.89 11.74 1.26
N PHE A 72 2.28 10.49 0.96
CA PHE A 72 2.59 9.44 1.93
C PHE A 72 3.98 8.81 1.70
N LEU A 73 5.00 9.65 1.52
CA LEU A 73 6.37 9.21 1.21
C LEU A 73 6.92 8.10 2.14
N PRO A 74 6.66 8.10 3.47
CA PRO A 74 7.16 7.04 4.35
C PRO A 74 6.69 5.63 3.96
N LEU A 75 5.57 5.50 3.22
CA LEU A 75 5.06 4.21 2.75
C LEU A 75 5.80 3.70 1.50
N ALA A 76 6.34 4.61 0.68
CA ALA A 76 7.23 4.28 -0.43
C ALA A 76 8.68 4.05 0.01
N GLY A 77 9.03 4.49 1.23
CA GLY A 77 10.37 4.38 1.79
C GLY A 77 10.71 3.02 2.40
N ASN A 78 11.77 3.02 3.20
CA ASN A 78 12.29 1.87 3.89
C ASN A 78 12.63 2.21 5.34
N ILE A 79 12.47 1.25 6.24
CA ILE A 79 13.00 1.36 7.61
C ILE A 79 14.48 0.99 7.59
N ILE A 80 15.31 1.89 8.09
CA ILE A 80 16.77 1.76 8.13
C ILE A 80 17.21 1.58 9.58
N LEU A 81 17.85 0.44 9.87
CA LEU A 81 18.52 0.16 11.14
C LEU A 81 20.02 0.24 10.92
N GLN A 82 20.71 1.08 11.71
CA GLN A 82 22.16 1.15 11.69
C GLN A 82 22.72 0.17 12.73
N LEU A 83 23.61 -0.74 12.33
CA LEU A 83 24.08 -1.83 13.19
C LEU A 83 25.25 -1.42 14.10
N ASN A 84 26.07 -0.46 13.66
CA ASN A 84 27.31 -0.07 14.32
C ASN A 84 27.24 1.32 14.95
N SER A 85 26.03 1.82 15.23
CA SER A 85 25.80 3.11 15.86
C SER A 85 24.68 3.01 16.89
N CYS A 86 24.66 3.93 17.85
CA CYS A 86 23.54 4.09 18.80
C CYS A 86 22.39 4.91 18.19
N ASN A 87 22.36 5.07 16.87
CA ASN A 87 21.35 5.90 16.21
C ASN A 87 20.02 5.17 16.21
N ARG A 88 18.94 5.93 16.42
CA ARG A 88 17.58 5.40 16.33
C ARG A 88 17.31 4.90 14.91
N PRO A 89 16.58 3.78 14.74
CA PRO A 89 16.04 3.42 13.44
C PRO A 89 15.21 4.55 12.85
N VAL A 90 15.22 4.67 11.52
CA VAL A 90 14.48 5.72 10.82
C VAL A 90 13.61 5.09 9.73
N ASN A 91 12.39 5.58 9.52
CA ASN A 91 11.68 5.38 8.26
C ASN A 91 12.16 6.47 7.29
N ARG A 92 12.81 6.06 6.19
CA ARG A 92 13.41 6.97 5.22
C ARG A 92 12.85 6.71 3.83
N TYR A 93 12.47 7.80 3.18
CA TYR A 93 12.26 7.88 1.74
C TYR A 93 13.37 8.70 1.08
N THR A 94 13.90 8.21 -0.03
CA THR A 94 14.84 8.90 -0.92
C THR A 94 14.37 8.82 -2.36
N SER A 95 14.73 9.81 -3.19
CA SER A 95 14.42 9.78 -4.62
C SER A 95 14.87 8.48 -5.27
N GLY A 96 13.92 7.76 -5.88
CA GLY A 96 14.11 6.42 -6.47
C GLY A 96 13.48 5.29 -5.66
N ASP A 97 13.12 5.53 -4.39
CA ASP A 97 12.30 4.59 -3.62
C ASP A 97 10.89 4.45 -4.24
N SER A 98 10.24 3.31 -3.99
CA SER A 98 8.98 2.92 -4.63
C SER A 98 8.25 1.86 -3.82
N VAL A 99 6.95 1.71 -4.12
CA VAL A 99 6.13 0.60 -3.63
C VAL A 99 6.04 -0.48 -4.71
N SER A 100 6.26 -1.73 -4.29
CA SER A 100 6.05 -2.89 -5.14
C SER A 100 4.54 -3.12 -5.36
N LEU A 101 4.11 -3.13 -6.62
CA LEU A 101 2.75 -3.45 -7.02
C LEU A 101 2.72 -4.70 -7.92
N THR A 102 1.88 -5.68 -7.56
CA THR A 102 1.62 -6.87 -8.37
C THR A 102 0.21 -6.81 -8.93
N ILE A 103 0.07 -7.05 -10.24
CA ILE A 103 -1.23 -7.24 -10.89
C ILE A 103 -1.40 -8.74 -11.13
N ALA A 104 -2.51 -9.29 -10.67
CA ALA A 104 -2.77 -10.72 -10.71
C ALA A 104 -4.20 -11.02 -11.16
N GLN A 105 -4.43 -12.29 -11.51
CA GLN A 105 -5.75 -12.85 -11.76
C GLN A 105 -5.91 -14.10 -10.89
N CYS A 106 -7.08 -14.27 -10.28
CA CYS A 106 -7.42 -15.45 -9.50
C CYS A 106 -8.65 -16.14 -10.09
N GLY A 107 -8.60 -17.47 -10.14
CA GLY A 107 -9.73 -18.32 -10.54
C GLY A 107 -10.46 -18.99 -9.38
N LEU A 108 -10.17 -18.59 -8.13
CA LEU A 108 -10.97 -19.02 -6.99
C LEU A 108 -12.36 -18.39 -7.05
N ASP A 109 -13.32 -19.01 -6.37
CA ASP A 109 -14.70 -18.53 -6.27
C ASP A 109 -14.76 -17.26 -5.40
N PHE A 110 -15.15 -16.13 -5.99
CA PHE A 110 -15.19 -14.84 -5.31
C PHE A 110 -16.29 -14.79 -4.25
N ASP A 111 -17.45 -15.35 -4.54
CA ASP A 111 -18.60 -15.35 -3.62
C ASP A 111 -18.30 -16.22 -2.40
N TYR A 112 -17.65 -17.36 -2.61
CA TYR A 112 -17.13 -18.19 -1.54
C TYR A 112 -16.07 -17.45 -0.70
N LEU A 113 -15.14 -16.70 -1.32
CA LEU A 113 -14.11 -15.96 -0.57
C LEU A 113 -14.67 -14.75 0.19
N THR A 114 -15.76 -14.15 -0.25
CA THR A 114 -16.36 -12.96 0.36
C THR A 114 -17.51 -13.26 1.31
N GLY A 115 -18.04 -14.50 1.30
CA GLY A 115 -19.08 -14.95 2.21
C GLY A 115 -18.67 -14.97 3.69
N ASN A 116 -19.67 -14.95 4.59
CA ASN A 116 -19.45 -15.00 6.05
C ASN A 116 -19.42 -16.43 6.62
N HIS A 117 -19.40 -17.45 5.77
CA HIS A 117 -19.26 -18.85 6.20
C HIS A 117 -17.79 -19.20 6.49
N GLN A 118 -17.56 -20.40 7.05
CA GLN A 118 -16.21 -20.95 7.21
C GLN A 118 -15.54 -21.11 5.84
N ARG A 119 -14.28 -20.70 5.75
CA ARG A 119 -13.46 -20.69 4.53
C ARG A 119 -12.06 -21.19 4.86
N VAL A 120 -11.33 -21.71 3.88
CA VAL A 120 -9.94 -22.14 4.07
C VAL A 120 -9.03 -20.91 4.08
N SER A 121 -8.31 -20.70 5.19
CA SER A 121 -7.45 -19.51 5.36
C SER A 121 -6.37 -19.39 4.28
N ASP A 122 -5.83 -20.52 3.81
CA ASP A 122 -4.71 -20.52 2.88
C ASP A 122 -5.10 -19.99 1.48
N GLU A 123 -6.39 -20.03 1.14
CA GLU A 123 -6.90 -19.55 -0.14
C GLU A 123 -6.77 -18.03 -0.29
N PHE A 124 -6.75 -17.28 0.83
CA PHE A 124 -6.59 -15.83 0.83
C PHE A 124 -5.17 -15.39 0.48
N TYR A 125 -4.15 -16.24 0.66
CA TYR A 125 -2.77 -15.91 0.30
C TYR A 125 -2.59 -15.66 -1.20
N ALA A 126 -3.52 -16.13 -2.04
CA ALA A 126 -3.58 -15.81 -3.47
C ALA A 126 -3.77 -14.31 -3.75
N CYS A 127 -4.20 -13.52 -2.78
CA CYS A 127 -4.41 -12.07 -2.91
C CYS A 127 -3.45 -11.23 -2.06
N VAL A 128 -2.56 -11.87 -1.30
CA VAL A 128 -1.66 -11.18 -0.36
C VAL A 128 -0.34 -10.85 -1.07
N PRO A 129 0.03 -9.56 -1.21
CA PRO A 129 1.33 -9.20 -1.76
C PRO A 129 2.45 -9.64 -0.82
N GLN A 130 3.52 -10.18 -1.39
CA GLN A 130 4.72 -10.49 -0.61
C GLN A 130 5.52 -9.20 -0.37
N LEU A 131 5.77 -8.88 0.91
CA LEU A 131 6.71 -7.82 1.26
C LEU A 131 8.14 -8.32 0.98
N GLY A 132 8.94 -7.50 0.30
CA GLY A 132 10.31 -7.86 -0.01
C GLY A 132 11.13 -8.22 1.24
N PRO A 133 12.11 -9.12 1.15
CA PRO A 133 12.91 -9.50 2.29
C PRO A 133 13.75 -8.32 2.81
N ALA A 134 14.11 -8.39 4.10
CA ALA A 134 15.08 -7.49 4.68
C ALA A 134 16.41 -7.55 3.91
N ARG A 135 16.94 -6.39 3.51
CA ARG A 135 18.24 -6.29 2.84
C ARG A 135 19.30 -5.93 3.89
N ARG A 136 20.29 -6.79 4.07
CA ARG A 136 21.37 -6.60 5.05
C ARG A 136 22.68 -6.27 4.37
N SER A 137 23.37 -5.25 4.86
CA SER A 137 24.78 -4.96 4.56
C SER A 137 25.59 -4.90 5.87
N PRO A 138 26.92 -4.75 5.81
CA PRO A 138 27.76 -4.75 7.02
C PRO A 138 27.38 -3.71 8.08
N ASN A 139 26.82 -2.57 7.66
CA ASN A 139 26.54 -1.42 8.54
C ASN A 139 25.05 -1.15 8.76
N LEU A 140 24.16 -1.74 7.95
CA LEU A 140 22.74 -1.41 7.96
C LEU A 140 21.84 -2.57 7.58
N ILE A 141 20.61 -2.56 8.10
CA ILE A 141 19.49 -3.39 7.66
C ILE A 141 18.42 -2.45 7.08
N ILE A 142 17.89 -2.81 5.92
CA ILE A 142 16.81 -2.10 5.22
C ILE A 142 15.59 -3.00 5.19
N LEU A 143 14.48 -2.54 5.74
CA LEU A 143 13.19 -3.22 5.73
C LEU A 143 12.24 -2.47 4.80
N PRO A 144 11.69 -3.11 3.75
CA PRO A 144 10.65 -2.50 2.93
C PRO A 144 9.41 -2.19 3.77
N VAL A 145 8.74 -1.06 3.50
CA VAL A 145 7.58 -0.65 4.28
C VAL A 145 6.28 -1.24 3.74
N MET A 146 6.05 -1.24 2.44
CA MET A 146 4.76 -1.63 1.85
C MET A 146 4.92 -2.41 0.54
N ALA A 147 3.99 -3.34 0.32
CA ALA A 147 3.73 -3.98 -0.96
C ALA A 147 2.21 -4.07 -1.20
N LEU A 148 1.81 -3.96 -2.46
CA LEU A 148 0.41 -3.96 -2.90
C LEU A 148 0.17 -5.03 -3.96
N GLN A 149 -1.04 -5.58 -4.00
CA GLN A 149 -1.48 -6.48 -5.06
C GLN A 149 -2.92 -6.16 -5.45
N ILE A 150 -3.17 -6.06 -6.75
CA ILE A 150 -4.52 -5.91 -7.30
C ILE A 150 -4.83 -7.19 -8.07
N THR A 151 -5.83 -7.94 -7.58
CA THR A 151 -6.17 -9.27 -8.10
C THR A 151 -7.56 -9.24 -8.74
N LEU A 152 -7.62 -9.55 -10.03
CA LEU A 152 -8.89 -9.71 -10.76
C LEU A 152 -9.49 -11.10 -10.51
N PHE A 153 -10.78 -11.15 -10.18
CA PHE A 153 -11.64 -12.32 -10.26
C PHE A 153 -12.56 -12.14 -11.47
N PRO A 154 -12.26 -12.78 -12.63
CA PRO A 154 -12.91 -12.45 -13.90
C PRO A 154 -14.43 -12.50 -13.81
N ARG A 155 -15.09 -11.41 -14.23
CA ARG A 155 -16.55 -11.22 -14.21
C ARG A 155 -17.21 -11.31 -12.82
N GLN A 156 -16.43 -11.26 -11.75
CA GLN A 156 -16.94 -11.32 -10.37
C GLN A 156 -16.51 -10.07 -9.60
N GLY A 157 -15.21 -9.82 -9.47
CA GLY A 157 -14.74 -8.72 -8.63
C GLY A 157 -13.25 -8.48 -8.69
N ILE A 158 -12.80 -7.58 -7.82
CA ILE A 158 -11.39 -7.21 -7.65
C ILE A 158 -11.05 -7.30 -6.17
N CYS A 159 -9.84 -7.77 -5.85
CA CYS A 159 -9.29 -7.69 -4.50
C CYS A 159 -8.06 -6.78 -4.48
N LEU A 160 -8.04 -5.81 -3.57
CA LEU A 160 -6.86 -5.05 -3.19
C LEU A 160 -6.23 -5.69 -1.97
N GLY A 161 -5.04 -6.27 -2.15
CA GLY A 161 -4.21 -6.77 -1.08
C GLY A 161 -3.13 -5.76 -0.69
N LEU A 162 -2.90 -5.62 0.61
CA LEU A 162 -1.86 -4.79 1.19
C LEU A 162 -1.04 -5.62 2.18
N THR A 163 0.27 -5.46 2.12
CA THR A 163 1.18 -5.95 3.15
C THR A 163 2.11 -4.82 3.55
N ASN A 164 2.18 -4.51 4.84
CA ASN A 164 3.09 -3.49 5.34
C ASN A 164 3.85 -3.93 6.59
N HIS A 165 5.04 -3.39 6.75
CA HIS A 165 5.78 -3.46 8.00
C HIS A 165 5.10 -2.57 9.04
N HIS A 166 4.74 -3.12 10.21
CA HIS A 166 3.91 -2.39 11.17
C HIS A 166 4.63 -1.16 11.77
N ALA A 167 5.95 -1.20 11.96
CA ALA A 167 6.72 -0.01 12.35
C ALA A 167 6.76 1.11 11.27
N GLY A 168 6.25 0.85 10.07
CA GLY A 168 6.11 1.85 9.01
C GLY A 168 4.80 2.64 9.07
N GLY A 169 3.80 2.14 9.79
CA GLY A 169 2.49 2.76 9.95
C GLY A 169 1.52 1.87 10.73
N ASP A 170 0.77 2.49 11.63
CA ASP A 170 -0.32 1.85 12.37
C ASP A 170 -1.58 1.70 11.52
N GLU A 171 -2.64 1.11 12.10
CA GLU A 171 -3.85 0.85 11.32
C GLU A 171 -4.48 2.13 10.76
N SER A 172 -4.58 3.14 11.60
CA SER A 172 -5.21 4.42 11.26
C SER A 172 -4.48 5.07 10.08
N SER A 173 -3.14 5.05 10.08
CA SER A 173 -2.32 5.59 9.00
C SER A 173 -2.54 4.84 7.68
N ILE A 174 -2.59 3.51 7.71
CA ILE A 174 -2.78 2.68 6.52
C ILE A 174 -4.19 2.84 5.96
N ILE A 175 -5.22 2.86 6.80
CA ILE A 175 -6.60 3.11 6.39
C ILE A 175 -6.74 4.51 5.78
N ASN A 176 -6.11 5.53 6.38
CA ASN A 176 -6.13 6.88 5.85
C ASN A 176 -5.47 6.95 4.45
N PHE A 177 -4.33 6.28 4.27
CA PHE A 177 -3.71 6.15 2.95
C PHE A 177 -4.65 5.53 1.91
N VAL A 178 -5.35 4.43 2.25
CA VAL A 178 -6.32 3.79 1.33
C VAL A 178 -7.49 4.72 1.00
N LYS A 179 -8.01 5.46 1.98
CA LYS A 179 -9.10 6.43 1.77
C LYS A 179 -8.69 7.56 0.83
N VAL A 180 -7.51 8.16 1.06
CA VAL A 180 -6.98 9.22 0.19
C VAL A 180 -6.71 8.68 -1.21
N TRP A 181 -6.15 7.47 -1.33
CA TRP A 181 -5.96 6.83 -2.63
C TRP A 181 -7.27 6.65 -3.39
N ALA A 182 -8.30 6.13 -2.72
CA ALA A 182 -9.62 5.96 -3.32
C ALA A 182 -10.22 7.30 -3.78
N SER A 183 -10.09 8.36 -2.98
CA SER A 183 -10.54 9.71 -3.33
C SER A 183 -9.81 10.26 -4.57
N ILE A 184 -8.48 10.18 -4.61
CA ILE A 184 -7.67 10.61 -5.76
C ILE A 184 -7.99 9.80 -7.02
N ASN A 185 -8.28 8.49 -6.87
CA ASN A 185 -8.68 7.65 -7.99
C ASN A 185 -10.09 8.01 -8.50
N GLY A 186 -11.02 8.37 -7.60
CA GLY A 186 -12.38 8.75 -7.94
C GLY A 186 -12.50 10.16 -8.55
N SER A 187 -11.72 11.13 -8.08
CA SER A 187 -11.74 12.51 -8.59
C SER A 187 -11.22 12.64 -10.02
N GLY A 188 -10.40 11.69 -10.48
CA GLY A 188 -10.02 11.56 -11.89
C GLY A 188 -11.18 11.18 -12.83
N ALA A 189 -12.25 10.56 -12.30
CA ALA A 189 -13.48 10.25 -13.04
C ALA A 189 -14.54 11.36 -12.95
N ALA A 190 -14.44 12.23 -11.93
CA ALA A 190 -15.39 13.29 -11.63
C ALA A 190 -14.86 14.70 -11.97
N ALA A 191 -14.21 14.87 -13.14
CA ALA A 191 -13.90 16.19 -13.71
C ALA A 191 -15.18 16.92 -14.19
N GLY A 192 -16.18 17.00 -13.33
CA GLY A 192 -17.49 17.59 -13.56
C GLY A 192 -18.25 18.01 -12.29
N GLU A 193 -17.80 17.64 -11.09
CA GLU A 193 -18.35 18.19 -9.84
C GLU A 193 -17.21 18.59 -8.90
N GLU A 194 -17.18 19.87 -8.55
CA GLU A 194 -16.26 20.43 -7.56
C GLU A 194 -16.52 19.75 -6.22
N VAL A 195 -15.55 18.96 -5.75
CA VAL A 195 -15.56 18.42 -4.39
C VAL A 195 -15.25 19.59 -3.46
N ASN A 196 -16.22 19.93 -2.61
CA ASN A 196 -16.15 21.03 -1.67
C ASN A 196 -15.01 20.79 -0.65
N ASP A 197 -14.20 21.82 -0.37
CA ASP A 197 -13.03 21.71 0.52
C ASP A 197 -13.39 21.19 1.94
N ASP A 198 -14.66 21.32 2.34
CA ASP A 198 -15.20 20.82 3.61
C ASP A 198 -15.29 19.28 3.70
N GLU A 199 -15.26 18.53 2.58
CA GLU A 199 -15.31 17.06 2.60
C GLU A 199 -13.95 16.42 2.97
N LEU A 200 -12.86 17.18 2.87
CA LEU A 200 -11.53 16.76 3.34
C LEU A 200 -11.39 16.92 4.87
N GLU A 201 -12.18 17.80 5.50
CA GLU A 201 -12.19 17.96 6.97
C GLU A 201 -12.90 16.81 7.71
N TYR A 202 -13.65 15.95 7.03
CA TYR A 202 -14.27 14.76 7.62
C TYR A 202 -13.31 13.58 7.78
N PHE A 203 -12.11 13.68 7.21
CA PHE A 203 -11.02 12.78 7.58
C PHE A 203 -10.26 13.47 8.71
N PRO A 204 -10.56 13.17 9.99
CA PRO A 204 -9.72 13.69 11.05
C PRO A 204 -8.31 13.30 10.66
N PHE A 205 -7.39 14.27 10.64
CA PHE A 205 -5.96 14.00 10.76
C PHE A 205 -5.88 12.88 11.79
N ALA A 206 -5.62 11.65 11.34
CA ALA A 206 -5.26 10.59 12.24
C ALA A 206 -4.08 11.21 12.95
N ALA A 207 -4.28 11.53 14.23
CA ALA A 207 -3.28 12.15 15.05
C ALA A 207 -2.01 11.37 14.73
N GLU A 208 -1.01 12.06 14.18
CA GLU A 208 0.32 11.52 14.19
C GLU A 208 0.53 11.10 15.65
N CYS A 209 0.49 9.80 15.94
CA CYS A 209 0.90 9.27 17.25
C CYS A 209 2.39 9.59 17.54
N ARG A 210 3.03 10.35 16.63
CA ARG A 210 4.37 10.91 16.69
C ARG A 210 4.42 12.26 17.41
N ASN A 211 3.28 12.94 17.63
CA ASN A 211 3.20 14.24 18.33
C ASN A 211 2.47 14.18 19.68
N LEU A 212 2.25 12.98 20.24
CA LEU A 212 1.76 12.77 21.61
C LEU A 212 2.90 12.34 22.55
#